data_AF-A0A6S6Y170-F1
#
_entry.id   AF-A0A6S6Y170-F1
#
_cell.length_a   1.000
_cell.length_b   1.000
_cell.length_c   1.000
_cell.angle_alpha   90.00
_cell.angle_beta   90.00
_cell.angle_gamma   90.00
#
_symmetry.space_group_name_H-M   'P 1'
#
loop_
_entity.id
_entity.type
_entity.pdbx_description
1 polymer ?
#
loop_
_entity_poly.entity_id
_entity_poly.type
_entity_poly.pdbx_seq_one_letter_code
_entity_poly.pdbx_strand_id
1 'polypeptide(L)' 'MNPYPRAWVRLPSGRRLDLMNPDPAAWLDEDLAIRLARTYRWGGESVWPWPLSVAQHSLLVLALRRRWSDAL' A
#
# COMPACT_ATOMS: atom_id res chain seq x y z
N MET A 1 28.73 7.93 -6.70
CA MET A 1 27.58 8.85 -6.87
C MET A 1 26.44 8.04 -7.45
N ASN A 2 25.26 7.97 -6.81
CA ASN A 2 24.14 7.17 -7.33
C ASN A 2 23.73 7.76 -8.71
N PRO A 3 23.77 6.99 -9.81
CA PRO A 3 23.42 7.50 -11.14
C PRO A 3 21.95 7.94 -11.27
N TYR A 4 21.09 7.55 -10.32
CA TYR A 4 19.66 7.87 -10.31
C TYR A 4 19.27 8.64 -9.03
N PRO A 5 19.61 9.93 -8.89
CA PRO A 5 19.43 10.69 -7.64
C PRO A 5 17.96 10.83 -7.18
N ARG A 6 16.99 10.48 -8.04
CA ARG A 6 15.54 10.59 -7.78
C ARG A 6 14.80 9.25 -7.79
N ALA A 7 15.49 8.11 -7.96
CA ALA A 7 14.82 6.81 -8.02
C ALA A 7 14.52 6.23 -6.63
N TRP A 8 13.83 7.02 -5.81
CA TRP A 8 13.42 6.63 -4.46
C TRP A 8 12.11 7.31 -4.07
N VAL A 9 11.40 6.74 -3.09
CA VAL A 9 10.23 7.36 -2.47
C VAL A 9 10.45 7.62 -0.99
N ARG A 10 9.97 8.75 -0.49
CA ARG A 10 10.00 9.07 0.95
C ARG A 10 8.83 8.41 1.66
N LEU A 11 9.09 7.54 2.62
CA LEU A 11 8.05 6.91 3.44
C LEU A 11 7.54 7.87 4.54
N PRO A 12 6.32 7.67 5.07
CA PRO A 12 5.77 8.46 6.18
C PRO A 12 6.72 8.58 7.39
N SER A 13 7.44 7.52 7.72
CA SER A 13 8.48 7.46 8.76
C SER A 13 9.70 8.34 8.50
N GLY A 14 9.82 8.90 7.29
CA GLY A 14 11.00 9.64 6.83
C GLY A 14 12.07 8.79 6.17
N ARG A 15 11.94 7.44 6.21
CA ARG A 15 12.80 6.50 5.48
C ARG A 15 12.70 6.70 3.96
N ARG A 16 13.66 6.15 3.22
CA ARG A 16 13.68 6.16 1.76
C ARG A 16 13.67 4.72 1.24
N LEU A 17 12.73 4.42 0.37
CA LEU A 17 12.72 3.17 -0.39
C LEU A 17 13.34 3.44 -1.76
N ASP A 18 14.43 2.76 -2.07
CA ASP A 18 15.04 2.74 -3.40
C ASP A 18 14.12 1.96 -4.36
N LEU A 19 13.81 2.56 -5.53
CA LEU A 19 12.93 1.93 -6.52
C LEU A 19 13.69 1.04 -7.52
N MET A 20 14.98 1.26 -7.70
CA MET A 20 15.82 0.46 -8.61
C MET A 20 16.31 -0.83 -7.94
N ASN A 21 16.55 -0.77 -6.63
CA ASN A 21 16.97 -1.92 -5.84
C ASN A 21 16.26 -1.92 -4.47
N PRO A 22 14.97 -2.26 -4.41
CA PRO A 22 14.18 -2.17 -3.18
C PRO A 22 14.64 -3.20 -2.15
N ASP A 23 15.07 -2.72 -0.99
CA ASP A 23 15.31 -3.56 0.19
C ASP A 23 13.97 -3.87 0.90
N PRO A 24 13.59 -5.14 1.08
CA PRO A 24 12.36 -5.53 1.79
C PRO A 24 12.28 -5.03 3.23
N ALA A 25 13.40 -4.72 3.88
CA ALA A 25 13.46 -4.19 5.24
C ALA A 25 13.44 -2.65 5.30
N ALA A 26 13.34 -1.96 4.15
CA ALA A 26 13.45 -0.50 4.07
C ALA A 26 12.21 0.26 4.60
N TRP A 27 11.10 -0.42 4.89
CA TRP A 27 9.87 0.18 5.39
C TRP A 27 9.47 -0.36 6.77
N LEU A 28 8.62 0.40 7.46
CA LEU A 28 7.88 -0.06 8.64
C LEU A 28 6.46 -0.51 8.24
N ASP A 29 5.80 -1.29 9.10
CA ASP A 29 4.41 -1.70 8.86
C ASP A 29 3.48 -0.47 8.78
N GLU A 30 3.74 0.57 9.58
CA GLU A 30 3.00 1.83 9.55
C GLU A 30 3.19 2.59 8.22
N ASP A 31 4.37 2.49 7.60
CA ASP A 31 4.63 3.11 6.30
C ASP A 31 3.71 2.53 5.22
N LEU A 32 3.56 1.20 5.25
CA LEU A 32 2.67 0.50 4.33
C LEU A 32 1.20 0.82 4.65
N ALA A 33 0.79 0.70 5.91
CA ALA A 33 -0.59 0.93 6.33
C ALA A 33 -1.09 2.34 5.92
N ILE A 34 -0.31 3.39 6.22
CA ILE A 34 -0.68 4.77 5.90
C ILE A 34 -0.77 4.98 4.38
N ARG A 35 0.19 4.44 3.62
CA ARG A 35 0.21 4.56 2.15
C ARG A 35 -0.99 3.86 1.52
N LEU A 36 -1.28 2.64 1.94
CA LEU A 36 -2.43 1.88 1.44
C LEU A 36 -3.77 2.54 1.81
N ALA A 37 -3.86 3.15 3.00
CA ALA A 37 -5.06 3.88 3.43
C ALA A 37 -5.30 5.16 2.61
N ARG A 38 -4.24 5.80 2.10
CA ARG A 38 -4.32 7.05 1.31
C ARG A 38 -4.26 6.83 -0.19
N THR A 39 -4.01 5.61 -0.65
CA THR A 39 -4.03 5.27 -2.07
C THR A 39 -5.43 4.80 -2.43
N TYR A 40 -6.11 5.54 -3.27
CA TYR A 40 -7.48 5.20 -3.68
C TYR A 40 -7.48 4.27 -4.89
N ARG A 41 -8.40 3.31 -4.87
CA ARG A 41 -8.70 2.48 -6.03
C ARG A 41 -9.48 3.27 -7.07
N TRP A 42 -9.37 2.86 -8.33
CA TRP A 42 -10.10 3.46 -9.46
C TRP A 42 -9.85 4.98 -9.60
N GLY A 43 -8.68 5.46 -9.18
CA GLY A 43 -8.36 6.89 -9.20
C GLY A 43 -9.13 7.75 -8.20
N GLY A 44 -9.95 7.15 -7.33
CA GLY A 44 -10.83 7.86 -6.41
C GLY A 44 -12.31 7.84 -6.81
N GLU A 45 -12.61 7.43 -8.04
CA GLU A 45 -13.98 7.30 -8.52
C GLU A 45 -14.70 6.18 -7.79
N SER A 46 -15.67 6.55 -6.95
CA SER A 46 -16.48 5.60 -6.20
C SER A 46 -17.88 6.16 -5.97
N VAL A 47 -18.86 5.27 -5.81
CA VAL A 47 -20.26 5.64 -5.54
C VAL A 47 -20.49 6.14 -4.11
N TRP A 48 -19.46 6.13 -3.26
CA TRP A 48 -19.55 6.45 -1.83
C TRP A 48 -18.98 7.84 -1.52
N PRO A 49 -19.33 8.45 -0.38
CA PRO A 49 -18.80 9.76 0.03
C PRO A 49 -17.29 9.81 0.19
N TRP A 50 -16.66 8.65 0.45
CA TRP A 50 -15.22 8.52 0.61
C TRP A 50 -14.69 7.46 -0.36
N PRO A 51 -13.57 7.72 -1.05
CA PRO A 51 -12.98 6.76 -1.97
C PRO A 51 -12.60 5.43 -1.28
N LEU A 52 -12.75 4.34 -2.03
CA LEU A 52 -12.28 3.02 -1.57
C LEU A 52 -10.74 2.97 -1.61
N SER A 53 -10.12 2.91 -0.45
CA SER A 53 -8.66 2.77 -0.33
C SER A 53 -8.16 1.36 -0.69
N VAL A 54 -6.89 1.24 -1.05
CA VAL A 54 -6.24 -0.06 -1.24
C VAL A 54 -6.24 -0.85 0.08
N ALA A 55 -6.06 -0.20 1.24
CA ALA A 55 -6.13 -0.86 2.54
C ALA A 55 -7.49 -1.55 2.79
N GLN A 56 -8.60 -0.81 2.60
CA GLN A 56 -9.94 -1.37 2.76
C GLN A 56 -10.19 -2.53 1.81
N HIS A 57 -9.75 -2.41 0.56
CA HIS A 57 -9.86 -3.49 -0.41
C HIS A 57 -9.08 -4.74 0.00
N SER A 58 -7.83 -4.60 0.46
CA SER A 58 -7.00 -5.73 0.88
C SER A 58 -7.64 -6.48 2.07
N LEU A 59 -8.19 -5.75 3.04
CA LEU A 59 -8.90 -6.36 4.17
C LEU A 59 -10.18 -7.08 3.73
N LEU A 60 -10.94 -6.51 2.79
CA LEU A 60 -12.13 -7.16 2.22
C LEU A 60 -11.75 -8.46 1.50
N VAL A 61 -10.71 -8.45 0.68
CA VAL A 61 -10.22 -9.65 -0.02
C VAL A 61 -9.79 -10.72 0.98
N LEU A 62 -9.07 -10.35 2.04
CA LEU A 62 -8.66 -11.28 3.09
C LEU A 62 -9.88 -11.89 3.80
N ALA A 63 -10.88 -11.08 4.14
CA ALA A 63 -12.10 -11.56 4.79
C ALA A 63 -12.89 -12.54 3.90
N LEU A 64 -13.03 -12.22 2.60
CA LEU A 64 -13.65 -13.12 1.62
C LEU A 64 -12.88 -14.43 1.49
N ARG A 65 -11.54 -14.37 1.42
CA ARG A 65 -10.69 -15.55 1.29
C ARG A 65 -10.78 -16.46 2.52
N ARG A 66 -10.83 -15.89 3.73
CA ARG A 66 -11.04 -16.65 4.98
C ARG A 66 -12.40 -17.34 4.97
N ARG A 67 -13.47 -16.59 4.68
CA ARG A 67 -14.82 -17.13 4.57
C ARG A 67 -14.94 -18.27 3.55
N TRP A 68 -14.28 -18.16 2.41
CA TRP A 68 -14.26 -19.24 1.42
C TRP A 68 -13.42 -20.44 1.86
N SER A 69 -12.38 -20.23 2.65
CA SER A 69 -11.58 -21.33 3.20
C SER A 69 -12.37 -22.14 4.21
N ASP A 70 -13.14 -21.47 5.07
CA ASP A 70 -13.91 -22.11 6.13
C ASP A 70 -15.15 -22.86 5.59
N ALA A 71 -15.49 -22.64 4.32
CA ALA A 71 -16.62 -23.26 3.63
C ALA A 71 -16.23 -24.53 2.84
N LEU A 72 -14.93 -24.86 2.77
CA LEU A 72 -14.38 -26.09 2.21
C LEU A 72 -14.03 -27.07 3.33
#